data_AF-A0A0C4WMA2-F1
#
_entry.id   AF-A0A0C4WMA2-F1
#
_cell.length_a   1.000
_cell.length_b   1.000
_cell.length_c   1.000
_cell.angle_alpha   90.00
_cell.angle_beta   90.00
_cell.angle_gamma   90.00
#
_symmetry.space_group_name_H-M   'P 1'
#
loop_
_entity.id
_entity.type
_entity.pdbx_description
1 polymer ?
#
loop_
_entity_poly.entity_id
_entity_poly.type
_entity_poly.pdbx_seq_one_letter_code
_entity_poly.pdbx_strand_id
1 'polypeptide(L)'
;MSAIIRTADTIADEAIETLGYGREHSTWLSALMVAIRLDAEHNKGRRVADLATLGQHLASDCGNYLDAQASDLRRALEVLEVAK
;
A
#
# COMPACT_ATOMS: atom_id res chain seq x y z
N MET A 1 0.62 -6.10 30.92
CA MET A 1 0.56 -6.10 29.45
C MET A 1 1.93 -6.56 28.97
N SER A 2 2.09 -7.83 28.59
CA SER A 2 3.37 -8.36 28.11
C SER A 2 3.63 -7.77 26.73
N ALA A 3 4.65 -6.93 26.57
CA ALA A 3 5.11 -6.54 25.25
C ALA A 3 5.62 -7.82 24.57
N ILE A 4 4.92 -8.30 23.54
CA ILE A 4 5.45 -9.35 22.68
C ILE A 4 6.66 -8.71 21.98
N ILE A 5 7.86 -9.12 22.36
CA ILE A 5 9.08 -8.69 21.69
C ILE A 5 9.04 -9.30 20.30
N ARG A 6 8.86 -8.46 19.27
CA ARG A 6 9.01 -8.90 17.88
C ARG A 6 10.46 -9.29 17.64
N THR A 7 10.66 -10.38 16.92
CA THR A 7 12.00 -10.81 16.46
C THR A 7 12.31 -10.18 15.11
N ALA A 8 13.59 -10.20 14.72
CA ALA A 8 14.00 -9.73 13.39
C ALA A 8 13.30 -10.50 12.26
N ASP A 9 13.03 -11.79 12.48
CA ASP A 9 12.32 -12.67 11.55
C ASP A 9 10.88 -12.20 11.33
N THR A 10 10.13 -11.95 12.42
CA THR A 10 8.76 -11.43 12.33
C THR A 10 8.68 -10.06 11.66
N ILE A 11 9.66 -9.17 11.92
CA ILE A 11 9.73 -7.86 11.27
C ILE A 11 9.99 -8.02 9.76
N ALA A 12 10.85 -8.96 9.37
CA ALA A 12 11.13 -9.23 7.96
C ALA A 12 9.91 -9.80 7.24
N ASP A 13 9.18 -10.73 7.85
CA ASP A 13 7.93 -11.28 7.30
C ASP A 13 6.86 -10.19 7.11
N GLU A 14 6.62 -9.37 8.14
CA GLU A 14 5.67 -8.24 8.05
C GLU A 14 6.07 -7.25 6.93
N ALA A 15 7.37 -7.01 6.73
CA ALA A 15 7.87 -6.17 5.64
C ALA A 15 7.63 -6.78 4.26
N ILE A 16 7.85 -8.09 4.10
CA ILE A 16 7.59 -8.82 2.85
C ILE A 16 6.10 -8.78 2.51
N GLU A 17 5.22 -9.00 3.50
CA GLU A 17 3.77 -8.89 3.32
C GLU A 17 3.35 -7.48 2.91
N THR A 18 3.90 -6.45 3.57
CA THR A 18 3.64 -5.04 3.24
C THR A 18 4.05 -4.71 1.80
N LEU A 19 5.20 -5.23 1.33
CA LEU A 19 5.63 -5.09 -0.06
C LEU A 19 4.70 -5.83 -1.04
N GLY A 20 4.23 -7.01 -0.65
CA GLY A 20 3.24 -7.78 -1.40
C GLY A 20 1.94 -6.99 -1.61
N TYR A 21 1.42 -6.40 -0.54
CA TYR A 21 0.24 -5.52 -0.56
C TYR A 21 0.42 -4.33 -1.51
N GLY A 22 1.55 -3.62 -1.39
CA GLY A 22 1.85 -2.48 -2.25
C GLY A 22 1.98 -2.85 -3.74
N ARG A 23 2.57 -4.02 -4.03
CA ARG A 23 2.69 -4.55 -5.39
C ARG A 23 1.33 -4.90 -6.01
N GLU A 24 0.45 -5.52 -5.24
CA GLU A 24 -0.90 -5.84 -5.69
C GLU A 24 -1.70 -4.57 -5.98
N HIS A 25 -1.68 -3.60 -5.07
CA HIS A 25 -2.32 -2.29 -5.28
C HIS A 25 -1.77 -1.55 -6.51
N SER A 26 -0.44 -1.59 -6.72
CA SER A 26 0.18 -1.01 -7.91
C SER A 26 -0.33 -1.66 -9.21
N THR A 27 -0.59 -2.97 -9.17
CA THR A 27 -1.16 -3.71 -10.31
C THR A 27 -2.59 -3.24 -10.59
N TRP A 28 -3.42 -3.08 -9.57
CA TRP A 28 -4.79 -2.60 -9.72
C TRP A 28 -4.85 -1.14 -10.21
N LEU A 29 -4.00 -0.26 -9.68
CA LEU A 29 -3.89 1.12 -10.14
C LEU A 29 -3.46 1.18 -11.61
N SER A 30 -2.52 0.33 -12.03
CA SER A 30 -2.14 0.21 -13.44
C SER A 30 -3.32 -0.18 -14.32
N ALA A 31 -4.09 -1.22 -13.92
CA ALA A 31 -5.29 -1.64 -14.63
C ALA A 31 -6.35 -0.53 -14.70
N LEU A 32 -6.51 0.24 -13.63
CA LEU A 32 -7.45 1.38 -13.58
C LEU A 32 -7.02 2.51 -14.53
N MET A 33 -5.71 2.81 -14.62
CA MET A 33 -5.19 3.78 -15.60
C MET A 33 -5.46 3.34 -17.04
N VAL A 34 -5.33 2.03 -17.32
CA VAL A 34 -5.71 1.47 -18.62
C VAL A 34 -7.21 1.65 -18.88
N ALA A 35 -8.06 1.38 -17.89
CA ALA A 35 -9.51 1.57 -18.01
C ALA A 35 -9.88 3.04 -18.27
N ILE A 36 -9.24 3.99 -17.58
CA ILE A 36 -9.43 5.43 -17.81
C ILE A 36 -9.05 5.79 -19.25
N ARG A 37 -7.89 5.33 -19.73
CA ARG A 37 -7.44 5.59 -21.10
C ARG A 37 -8.43 5.04 -22.13
N LEU A 38 -8.85 3.79 -21.98
CA LEU A 38 -9.80 3.16 -22.90
C LEU A 38 -11.18 3.84 -22.87
N ASP A 39 -11.62 4.31 -21.71
CA ASP A 39 -12.89 5.06 -21.61
C ASP A 39 -12.80 6.42 -22.33
N ALA A 40 -11.67 7.11 -22.21
CA ALA A 40 -11.40 8.34 -22.94
C ALA A 40 -11.37 8.10 -24.47
N GLU A 41 -10.68 7.05 -24.92
CA GLU A 41 -10.50 6.73 -26.34
C GLU A 41 -11.78 6.22 -27.02
N HIS A 42 -12.56 5.38 -26.32
CA HIS A 42 -13.63 4.60 -26.95
C HIS A 42 -15.03 4.88 -26.39
N ASN A 43 -15.14 5.42 -25.18
CA ASN A 43 -16.43 5.67 -24.51
C ASN A 43 -16.73 7.17 -24.32
N LYS A 44 -16.04 8.04 -25.08
CA LYS A 44 -16.23 9.50 -25.01
C LYS A 44 -15.93 10.08 -23.62
N GLY A 45 -15.09 9.40 -22.84
CA GLY A 45 -14.71 9.80 -21.49
C GLY A 45 -15.86 9.81 -20.47
N ARG A 46 -16.96 9.09 -20.71
CA ARG A 46 -18.15 9.08 -19.84
C ARG A 46 -17.86 8.74 -18.38
N ARG A 47 -16.84 7.92 -18.11
CA ARG A 47 -16.50 7.43 -16.77
C ARG A 47 -15.13 7.89 -16.30
N VAL A 48 -14.41 8.71 -17.08
CA VAL A 48 -13.06 9.15 -16.72
C VAL A 48 -13.01 9.82 -15.36
N ALA A 49 -13.96 10.72 -15.05
CA ALA A 49 -14.01 11.41 -13.76
C ALA A 49 -14.24 10.45 -12.59
N ASP A 50 -15.20 9.53 -12.71
CA ASP A 50 -15.51 8.56 -11.66
C ASP A 50 -14.33 7.60 -11.43
N LEU A 51 -13.73 7.10 -12.51
CA LEU A 51 -12.58 6.18 -12.45
C LEU A 51 -11.33 6.87 -11.90
N ALA A 52 -11.08 8.13 -12.27
CA ALA A 52 -9.98 8.92 -11.71
C ALA A 52 -10.18 9.20 -10.22
N THR A 53 -11.41 9.51 -9.81
CA THR A 53 -11.77 9.72 -8.40
C THR A 53 -11.55 8.44 -7.58
N LEU A 54 -11.99 7.30 -8.09
CA LEU A 54 -11.72 5.99 -7.48
C LEU A 54 -10.21 5.73 -7.38
N GLY A 55 -9.45 6.01 -8.45
CA GLY A 55 -8.00 5.82 -8.47
C GLY A 55 -7.28 6.68 -7.44
N GLN A 56 -7.68 7.94 -7.30
CA GLN A 56 -7.16 8.83 -6.26
C GLN A 56 -7.46 8.28 -4.86
N HIS A 57 -8.69 7.82 -4.61
CA HIS A 57 -9.08 7.29 -3.31
C HIS A 57 -8.26 6.04 -2.95
N LEU A 58 -8.15 5.07 -3.87
CA LEU A 58 -7.38 3.84 -3.66
C LEU A 58 -5.88 4.11 -3.48
N ALA A 59 -5.31 5.05 -4.25
CA ALA A 59 -3.91 5.43 -4.12
C ALA A 59 -3.62 6.10 -2.76
N SER A 60 -4.53 6.98 -2.32
CA SER A 60 -4.43 7.65 -1.01
C SER A 60 -4.53 6.64 0.13
N ASP A 61 -5.51 5.74 0.09
CA ASP A 61 -5.70 4.70 1.11
C ASP A 61 -4.49 3.75 1.19
N CYS A 62 -4.00 3.28 0.05
CA CYS A 62 -2.79 2.47 -0.04
C CYS A 62 -1.57 3.21 0.53
N GLY A 63 -1.38 4.48 0.16
CA GLY A 63 -0.29 5.31 0.69
C GLY A 63 -0.34 5.44 2.21
N ASN A 64 -1.51 5.76 2.75
CA ASN A 64 -1.72 5.88 4.20
C ASN A 64 -1.42 4.57 4.93
N TYR A 65 -1.86 3.44 4.38
CA TYR A 65 -1.57 2.13 4.96
C TYR A 65 -0.07 1.82 4.94
N LEU A 66 0.61 2.02 3.80
CA LEU A 66 2.04 1.76 3.66
C LEU A 66 2.87 2.66 4.59
N ASP A 67 2.49 3.92 4.76
CA ASP A 67 3.15 4.85 5.69
C ASP A 67 2.98 4.40 7.15
N ALA A 68 1.78 3.96 7.53
CA ALA A 68 1.53 3.42 8.87
C ALA A 68 2.36 2.16 9.13
N GLN A 69 2.34 1.20 8.20
CA GLN A 69 3.14 -0.04 8.31
C GLN A 69 4.64 0.26 8.38
N ALA A 70 5.14 1.19 7.57
CA ALA A 70 6.54 1.60 7.61
C ALA A 70 6.92 2.23 8.95
N SER A 71 6.03 3.03 9.54
CA SER A 71 6.23 3.61 10.89
C SER A 71 6.29 2.53 11.96
N ASP A 72 5.40 1.55 11.92
CA ASP A 72 5.35 0.46 12.89
C ASP A 72 6.53 -0.51 12.78
N LEU A 73 6.97 -0.83 11.56
CA LEU A 73 8.16 -1.63 11.31
C LEU A 73 9.43 -0.93 11.83
N ARG A 74 9.56 0.39 11.59
CA ARG A 74 10.68 1.19 12.13
C ARG A 74 10.70 1.16 13.66
N ARG A 75 9.54 1.38 14.30
CA ARG A 75 9.43 1.31 15.76
C ARG A 75 9.81 -0.07 16.30
N ALA A 76 9.38 -1.14 15.61
CA ALA A 76 9.74 -2.51 16.00
C ALA A 76 11.25 -2.77 15.89
N LEU A 77 11.89 -2.24 14.84
CA LEU A 77 13.33 -2.34 14.65
C LEU A 77 14.10 -1.58 15.75
N GLU A 78 13.69 -0.34 16.07
CA GLU A 78 14.29 0.47 17.14
C GLU A 78 14.23 -0.25 18.50
N VAL A 79 13.10 -0.89 18.83
CA VAL A 79 12.96 -1.68 20.06
C VAL A 79 13.91 -2.87 20.08
N LEU A 80 14.07 -3.56 18.94
CA LEU A 80 14.97 -4.70 18.82
C LEU A 80 16.45 -4.28 18.91
N GLU A 81 16.81 -3.13 18.35
CA GLU A 81 18.16 -2.56 18.44
C GLU A 81 18.52 -2.16 19.87
N VAL A 82 17.59 -1.55 20.61
CA VAL A 82 17.80 -1.17 22.02
C VAL A 82 17.87 -2.40 22.95
N ALA A 83 17.20 -3.49 22.60
CA ALA A 83 17.21 -4.73 23.37
C ALA A 83 18.46 -5.59 23.19
N LYS A 84 19.35 -5.23 22.26
CA LYS A 84 20.61 -5.92 21.94
C LYS A 84 21.76 -5.41 22.80
#